data_AF-A0A0K8Q0H5-F1
#
_entry.id   AF-A0A0K8Q0H5-F1
#
_cell.length_a   1.000
_cell.length_b   1.000
_cell.length_c   1.000
_cell.angle_alpha   90.00
_cell.angle_beta   90.00
_cell.angle_gamma   90.00
#
_symmetry.space_group_name_H-M   'P 1'
#
loop_
_entity.id
_entity.type
_entity.pdbx_description
1 polymer ?
#
loop_
_entity_poly.entity_id
_entity_poly.type
_entity_poly.pdbx_seq_one_letter_code
_entity_poly.pdbx_strand_id
1 'polypeptide(L)'
;MLNCSGLKMTMFQARRQKALNPRRGHPDLVVYERRGSFNGLAVEVKREGERIYKRNGEPASEHIAEQRDYLRLLDSRGWYTVFGVGAPDCIQLIDDYMGGKLEPENDQD
;
A
#
# COMPACT_ATOMS: atom_id res chain seq x y z
N MET A 1 -5.10 -12.31 9.84
CA MET A 1 -3.70 -12.13 9.41
C MET A 1 -2.87 -11.86 10.65
N LEU A 2 -1.96 -12.76 11.05
CA LEU A 2 -1.16 -12.59 12.27
C LEU A 2 0.09 -11.76 11.91
N ASN A 3 0.05 -10.45 12.16
CA ASN A 3 1.24 -9.61 12.02
C ASN A 3 2.00 -9.57 13.36
N CYS A 4 3.12 -10.28 13.43
CA CYS A 4 4.03 -10.24 14.57
C CYS A 4 5.24 -9.34 14.28
N SER A 5 5.02 -8.18 13.65
CA SER A 5 6.03 -7.15 13.49
C SER A 5 6.42 -6.59 14.87
N GLY A 6 7.64 -6.88 15.34
CA GLY A 6 8.19 -6.33 16.59
C GLY A 6 8.63 -7.36 17.65
N LEU A 7 8.38 -8.65 17.44
CA LEU A 7 8.88 -9.71 18.33
C LEU A 7 10.32 -10.11 17.93
N LYS A 8 11.24 -10.23 18.90
CA LYS A 8 12.55 -10.87 18.66
C LYS A 8 12.30 -12.34 18.34
N MET A 9 12.34 -12.68 17.05
CA MET A 9 12.13 -14.04 16.57
C MET A 9 13.46 -14.76 16.36
N THR A 10 13.45 -16.07 16.64
CA THR A 10 14.53 -16.95 16.18
C THR A 10 14.47 -17.10 14.65
N MET A 11 15.62 -17.39 14.00
CA MET A 11 15.67 -17.54 12.54
C MET A 11 14.68 -18.59 12.01
N PHE A 12 14.42 -19.65 12.77
CA PHE A 12 13.45 -20.68 12.42
C PHE A 12 12.00 -20.18 12.43
N GLN A 13 11.63 -19.36 13.43
CA GLN A 13 10.31 -18.73 13.52
C GLN A 13 10.11 -17.70 12.41
N ALA A 14 11.13 -16.88 12.09
CA ALA A 14 11.06 -15.91 10.99
C ALA A 14 10.86 -16.59 9.62
N ARG A 15 11.53 -17.73 9.38
CA ARG A 15 11.32 -18.53 8.15
C ARG A 15 9.91 -19.10 8.07
N ARG A 16 9.37 -19.60 9.18
CA ARG A 16 7.99 -20.12 9.25
C ARG A 16 6.97 -18.99 9.09
N GLN A 17 7.22 -17.82 9.66
CA GLN A 17 6.39 -16.63 9.47
C GLN A 17 6.40 -16.14 8.02
N LYS A 18 7.57 -16.14 7.37
CA LYS A 18 7.71 -15.85 5.93
C LYS A 18 6.94 -16.86 5.07
N ALA A 19 6.91 -18.13 5.46
CA ALA A 19 6.13 -19.16 4.80
C ALA A 19 4.61 -19.02 5.04
N LEU A 20 4.20 -18.55 6.23
CA LEU A 20 2.80 -18.31 6.60
C LEU A 20 2.22 -17.04 5.96
N ASN A 21 3.07 -16.07 5.63
CA ASN A 21 2.73 -14.87 4.86
C ASN A 21 3.38 -14.95 3.47
N PRO A 22 2.90 -15.83 2.57
CA PRO A 22 3.55 -16.11 1.29
C PRO A 22 3.57 -14.89 0.35
N ARG A 23 2.72 -13.89 0.58
CA ARG A 23 2.73 -12.62 -0.15
C ARG A 23 3.38 -11.55 0.71
N ARG A 24 4.59 -11.14 0.32
CA ARG A 24 5.16 -9.85 0.70
C ARG A 24 4.35 -8.75 0.01
N GLY A 25 4.17 -7.60 0.67
CA GLY A 25 3.47 -6.45 0.09
C GLY A 25 2.11 -6.11 0.70
N HIS A 26 1.79 -6.59 1.90
CA HIS A 26 0.70 -5.94 2.64
C HIS A 26 1.06 -4.46 2.85
N PRO A 27 0.14 -3.51 2.59
CA PRO A 27 0.43 -2.09 2.69
C PRO A 27 0.88 -1.72 4.11
N ASP A 28 1.80 -0.78 4.22
CA ASP A 28 2.25 -0.26 5.52
C ASP A 28 1.09 0.32 6.35
N LEU A 29 0.13 0.99 5.70
CA LEU A 29 -1.03 1.60 6.32
C LEU A 29 -2.31 1.17 5.61
N VAL A 30 -3.29 0.74 6.40
CA VAL A 30 -4.61 0.35 5.90
C VAL A 30 -5.69 1.00 6.77
N VAL A 31 -6.61 1.72 6.12
CA VAL A 31 -7.82 2.27 6.75
C VAL A 31 -9.01 1.42 6.35
N TYR A 32 -9.59 0.72 7.31
CA TYR A 32 -10.75 -0.15 7.14
C TYR A 32 -12.07 0.62 7.23
N GLU A 33 -12.15 1.76 6.55
CA GLU A 33 -13.34 2.59 6.54
C GLU A 33 -13.77 2.83 5.10
N ARG A 34 -15.01 2.50 4.78
CA ARG A 34 -15.57 2.71 3.44
C ARG A 34 -15.85 4.19 3.23
N ARG A 35 -15.38 4.77 2.13
CA ARG A 35 -15.67 6.17 1.75
C ARG A 35 -16.03 6.23 0.27
N GLY A 36 -17.17 6.84 -0.03
CA GLY A 36 -17.75 6.86 -1.37
C GLY A 36 -17.86 5.44 -1.97
N SER A 37 -17.26 5.27 -3.15
CA SER A 37 -17.21 4.00 -3.88
C SER A 37 -16.08 3.06 -3.42
N PHE A 38 -15.16 3.52 -2.57
CA PHE A 38 -14.01 2.73 -2.12
C PHE A 38 -14.32 1.90 -0.87
N ASN A 39 -13.92 0.64 -0.90
CA ASN A 39 -14.06 -0.33 0.20
C ASN A 39 -13.12 -0.05 1.39
N GLY A 40 -12.08 0.76 1.17
CA GLY A 40 -11.05 1.09 2.14
C GLY A 40 -9.88 1.80 1.46
N LEU A 41 -8.95 2.31 2.26
CA LEU A 41 -7.72 2.95 1.82
C LEU A 41 -6.52 2.07 2.17
N ALA A 42 -5.62 1.86 1.20
CA ALA A 42 -4.34 1.20 1.38
C ALA A 42 -3.21 2.13 0.92
N VAL A 43 -2.29 2.45 1.83
CA VAL A 43 -1.14 3.32 1.56
C VAL A 43 0.14 2.55 1.83
N GLU A 44 0.99 2.50 0.81
CA GLU A 44 2.38 2.06 0.97
C GLU A 44 3.25 3.29 1.21
N VAL A 45 3.92 3.36 2.37
CA VAL A 45 4.61 4.58 2.80
C VAL A 45 6.07 4.54 2.37
N LYS A 46 6.51 5.63 1.73
CA LYS A 46 7.87 5.81 1.24
C LYS A 46 8.50 7.03 1.88
N ARG A 47 9.82 7.00 2.02
CA ARG A 47 10.55 8.16 2.56
C ARG A 47 10.65 9.26 1.51
N GLU A 48 10.76 10.50 1.95
CA GLU A 48 11.06 11.60 1.03
C GLU A 48 12.35 11.33 0.25
N GLY A 49 12.32 11.61 -1.06
CA GLY A 49 13.43 11.31 -1.97
C GLY A 49 13.55 9.85 -2.39
N GLU A 50 12.69 8.95 -1.89
CA GLU A 50 12.66 7.57 -2.36
C GLU A 50 12.08 7.50 -3.77
N ARG A 51 12.86 6.91 -4.68
CA ARG A 51 12.46 6.78 -6.08
C ARG A 51 11.56 5.57 -6.24
N ILE A 52 10.26 5.81 -6.48
CA ILE A 52 9.26 4.76 -6.73
C ILE A 52 9.33 4.28 -8.18
N TYR A 53 9.36 5.22 -9.12
CA TYR A 53 9.39 4.92 -10.55
C TYR A 53 10.69 5.41 -11.20
N LYS A 54 11.12 4.69 -12.24
CA LYS A 54 12.15 5.14 -13.18
C LYS A 54 11.51 6.18 -14.13
N ARG A 55 12.34 6.89 -14.89
CA ARG A 55 11.86 7.87 -15.90
C ARG A 55 10.94 7.25 -16.97
N ASN A 56 11.03 5.94 -17.21
CA ASN A 56 10.19 5.20 -18.15
C ASN A 56 8.87 4.69 -17.52
N GLY A 57 8.55 5.04 -16.28
CA GLY A 57 7.35 4.58 -15.58
C GLY A 57 7.43 3.17 -14.97
N GLU A 58 8.54 2.46 -15.15
CA GLU A 58 8.74 1.17 -14.49
C GLU A 58 9.06 1.34 -12.99
N PRO A 59 8.74 0.35 -12.14
CA PRO A 59 9.19 0.31 -10.75
C PRO A 59 10.72 0.46 -10.65
N ALA A 60 11.19 1.23 -9.67
CA ALA A 60 12.61 1.46 -9.46
C ALA A 60 13.37 0.21 -8.99
N SER A 61 12.68 -0.75 -8.37
CA SER A 61 13.23 -2.02 -7.91
C SER A 61 12.19 -3.14 -8.00
N GLU A 62 12.66 -4.39 -7.89
CA GLU A 62 11.78 -5.58 -7.80
C GLU A 62 10.83 -5.48 -6.60
N HIS A 63 11.30 -4.95 -5.46
CA HIS A 63 10.47 -4.77 -4.28
C HIS A 63 9.32 -3.78 -4.52
N ILE A 64 9.59 -2.66 -5.20
CA ILE A 64 8.52 -1.72 -5.58
C ILE A 64 7.55 -2.37 -6.59
N ALA A 65 8.05 -3.23 -7.49
CA ALA A 65 7.19 -3.96 -8.41
C ALA A 65 6.21 -4.89 -7.67
N GLU A 66 6.71 -5.67 -6.70
CA GLU A 66 5.88 -6.55 -5.86
C GLU A 66 4.82 -5.75 -5.07
N GLN A 67 5.21 -4.63 -4.46
CA GLN A 67 4.28 -3.75 -3.74
C GLN A 67 3.20 -3.18 -4.67
N ARG A 68 3.61 -2.68 -5.84
CA ARG A 68 2.69 -2.13 -6.85
C ARG A 68 1.69 -3.19 -7.32
N ASP A 69 2.15 -4.41 -7.57
CA ASP A 69 1.28 -5.49 -8.04
C ASP A 69 0.27 -5.89 -6.96
N TYR A 70 0.63 -5.79 -5.67
CA TYR A 70 -0.31 -5.98 -4.57
C TYR A 70 -1.33 -4.84 -4.47
N LEU A 71 -0.89 -3.58 -4.61
CA LEU A 71 -1.79 -2.43 -4.63
C LEU A 71 -2.78 -2.51 -5.80
N ARG A 72 -2.33 -2.86 -7.01
CA ARG A 72 -3.21 -3.10 -8.17
C ARG A 72 -4.26 -4.18 -7.93
N LEU A 73 -3.92 -5.22 -7.19
CA LEU A 73 -4.87 -6.26 -6.81
C LEU A 73 -5.93 -5.77 -5.81
N LEU A 74 -5.56 -4.86 -4.91
CA LEU A 74 -6.52 -4.22 -3.99
C LEU A 74 -7.40 -3.22 -4.73
N ASP A 75 -6.81 -2.45 -5.63
CA ASP A 75 -7.49 -1.50 -6.52
C ASP A 75 -8.56 -2.20 -7.37
N SER A 76 -8.22 -3.34 -7.98
CA SER A 76 -9.19 -4.17 -8.72
C SER A 76 -10.30 -4.76 -7.84
N ARG A 77 -10.21 -4.62 -6.51
CA ARG A 77 -11.24 -5.02 -5.53
C ARG A 77 -11.97 -3.80 -4.95
N GLY A 78 -11.81 -2.62 -5.56
CA GLY A 78 -12.46 -1.38 -5.16
C GLY A 78 -11.85 -0.72 -3.94
N TRP A 79 -10.57 -0.98 -3.63
CA TRP A 79 -9.85 -0.20 -2.62
C TRP A 79 -9.20 1.02 -3.27
N TYR A 80 -9.13 2.14 -2.56
CA TYR A 80 -8.24 3.21 -2.98
C TYR A 80 -6.81 2.84 -2.60
N THR A 81 -5.89 2.84 -3.55
CA THR A 81 -4.50 2.41 -3.32
C THR A 81 -3.52 3.44 -3.82
N VAL A 82 -2.49 3.74 -3.03
CA VAL A 82 -1.52 4.78 -3.37
C VAL A 82 -0.17 4.54 -2.71
N PHE A 83 0.89 5.00 -3.36
CA PHE A 83 2.19 5.19 -2.73
C PHE A 83 2.25 6.59 -2.12
N GLY A 84 2.33 6.68 -0.79
CA GLY A 84 2.49 7.97 -0.10
C GLY A 84 3.97 8.27 0.14
N VAL A 85 4.45 9.43 -0.30
CA VAL A 85 5.87 9.82 -0.15
C VAL A 85 6.01 10.87 0.94
N GLY A 86 6.67 10.54 2.03
CA GLY A 86 6.81 11.45 3.17
C GLY A 86 5.54 11.52 4.02
N ALA A 87 5.72 11.97 5.26
CA ALA A 87 4.62 12.07 6.21
C ALA A 87 3.56 13.10 5.82
N PRO A 88 3.91 14.31 5.33
CA PRO A 88 2.91 15.32 4.96
C PRO A 88 1.95 14.83 3.88
N ASP A 89 2.46 14.22 2.82
CA ASP A 89 1.65 13.70 1.72
C ASP A 89 0.74 12.57 2.19
N CYS A 90 1.24 11.67 3.04
CA CYS A 90 0.44 10.58 3.60
C CYS A 90 -0.72 11.11 4.46
N ILE A 91 -0.46 12.12 5.30
CA ILE A 91 -1.50 12.73 6.14
C ILE A 91 -2.56 13.38 5.27
N GLN A 92 -2.15 14.16 4.27
CA GLN A 92 -3.07 14.82 3.35
C GLN A 92 -3.93 13.81 2.58
N LEU A 93 -3.34 12.71 2.11
CA LEU A 93 -4.07 11.61 1.44
C LEU A 93 -5.14 10.99 2.34
N ILE A 94 -4.82 10.77 3.63
CA ILE A 94 -5.78 10.24 4.60
C ILE A 94 -6.90 11.25 4.85
N ASP A 95 -6.56 12.53 5.02
CA ASP A 95 -7.54 13.60 5.25
C ASP A 95 -8.48 13.77 4.04
N ASP A 96 -7.96 13.67 2.83
CA ASP A 96 -8.77 13.75 1.61
C ASP A 96 -9.67 12.52 1.42
N TYR A 97 -9.17 11.33 1.77
CA TYR A 97 -9.96 10.10 1.80
C TYR A 97 -11.10 10.18 2.82
N MET A 98 -10.79 10.57 4.06
CA MET A 98 -11.77 10.68 5.13
C MET A 98 -12.75 11.84 4.93
N GLY A 99 -12.29 12.91 4.28
CA GLY A 99 -13.09 14.04 3.85
C GLY A 99 -13.97 13.76 2.63
N GLY A 100 -13.85 12.60 1.98
CA GLY A 100 -14.65 12.21 0.83
C GLY A 100 -14.37 13.02 -0.43
N LYS A 101 -13.16 13.59 -0.56
CA LYS A 101 -12.75 14.34 -1.75
C LYS A 101 -12.24 13.45 -2.87
N LEU A 102 -11.98 12.19 -2.56
CA LEU A 102 -11.50 11.20 -3.51
C LEU A 102 -12.70 10.52 -4.17
N GLU A 103 -12.75 10.62 -5.50
CA GLU A 103 -13.69 9.92 -6.36
C GLU A 103 -12.92 8.87 -7.17
N PRO A 104 -13.55 7.75 -7.56
CA PRO A 104 -12.94 6.85 -8.54
C PRO A 104 -12.69 7.63 -9.83
N GLU A 105 -11.54 7.41 -10.47
CA GLU A 105 -11.35 7.85 -11.85
C GLU A 105 -12.46 7.20 -12.68
N ASN A 106 -13.37 8.02 -13.22
CA ASN A 106 -14.34 7.54 -14.19
C ASN A 106 -13.55 7.19 -15.45
N ASP A 107 -13.56 5.92 -15.85
CA ASP A 107 -13.18 5.52 -17.21
C ASP A 107 -14.12 6.22 -18.19
N GLN A 108 -13.80 7.46 -18.56
CA GLN A 108 -14.34 8.19 -19.70
C GLN A 108 -13.25 8.19 -20.78
N ASP A 109 -13.29 7.17 -21.64
CA ASP A 109 -13.12 7.18 -23.11
C ASP A 109 -12.54 5.86 -23.64
#